data_AF-A0AAW1NUV2-F1
#
_entry.id   AF-A0AAW1NUV2-F1
#
_cell.length_a   1.000
_cell.length_b   1.000
_cell.length_c   1.000
_cell.angle_alpha   90.00
_cell.angle_beta   90.00
_cell.angle_gamma   90.00
#
_symmetry.space_group_name_H-M   'P 1'
#
loop_
_entity.id
_entity.type
_entity.pdbx_description
1 polymer ?
#
loop_
_entity_poly.entity_id
_entity_poly.type
_entity_poly.pdbx_seq_one_letter_code
_entity_poly.pdbx_strand_id
1 'polypeptide(L)'
;MSAASPEGAPLDCYAPGDTGLLGLRLGGLFGILAASTIGVAIPYFAYSSKLHSTFFILRAFAAGVVLTTGYVHVLGDAYPVLTDPCLGLSSDYPWAMTLATAATLITFTLEWTLHKHFVKRLNNPQRSASTLEGNEGLALGVLFVKAEYSRLKYIILAFWFVIITPLGVAIGIGVSSVYNGESKAALGTEGAFDSVSAGILIYNGLVDLILPTFDISELPKKWYLQVAGFGALYSGAAIMALIGKWA
;
A
#
# COMPACT_ATOMS: atom_id res chain seq x y z
N MET A 1 -5.82 30.31 -23.05
CA MET A 1 -4.87 30.79 -24.08
C MET A 1 -3.78 29.75 -24.17
N SER A 2 -3.82 28.93 -25.22
CA SER A 2 -2.78 27.93 -25.51
C SER A 2 -1.46 28.64 -25.80
N ALA A 3 -0.42 28.33 -25.01
CA ALA A 3 0.94 28.63 -25.40
C ALA A 3 1.44 27.45 -26.25
N ALA A 4 1.63 27.71 -27.54
CA ALA A 4 2.37 26.84 -28.43
C ALA A 4 3.83 26.76 -27.94
N SER A 5 4.35 25.55 -27.75
CA SER A 5 5.75 25.32 -27.40
C SER A 5 6.61 25.43 -28.66
N PRO A 6 7.74 26.17 -28.65
CA PRO A 6 8.56 26.38 -29.83
C PRO A 6 9.41 25.15 -30.16
N GLU A 7 9.41 24.76 -31.43
CA GLU A 7 10.34 23.78 -32.02
C GLU A 7 11.79 24.31 -31.90
N GLY A 8 12.70 23.54 -31.27
CA GLY A 8 14.14 23.70 -31.48
C GLY A 8 15.06 23.97 -30.28
N ALA A 9 14.62 23.80 -29.03
CA ALA A 9 15.54 23.77 -27.88
C ALA A 9 15.97 22.32 -27.56
N PRO A 10 17.25 22.04 -27.23
CA PRO A 10 17.61 20.76 -26.63
C PRO A 10 16.80 20.62 -25.32
N LEU A 11 15.95 19.59 -25.26
CA LEU A 11 15.25 19.21 -24.03
C LEU A 11 16.30 18.65 -23.08
N ASP A 12 16.88 19.51 -22.25
CA ASP A 12 17.69 19.09 -21.11
C ASP A 12 16.76 18.36 -20.14
N CYS A 13 16.77 17.03 -20.24
CA CYS A 13 16.08 16.12 -19.32
C CYS A 13 16.83 16.13 -17.98
N TYR A 14 16.75 17.26 -17.30
CA TYR A 14 17.34 17.47 -15.99
C TYR A 14 16.41 16.87 -14.94
N ALA A 15 16.72 15.67 -14.47
CA ALA A 15 16.22 15.22 -13.18
C ALA A 15 17.09 15.88 -12.09
N PRO A 16 16.51 16.57 -11.09
CA PRO A 16 17.30 17.13 -10.01
C PRO A 16 18.01 16.00 -9.26
N GLY A 17 19.34 15.94 -9.42
CA GLY A 17 20.20 15.09 -8.61
C GLY A 17 20.25 15.64 -7.19
N ASP A 18 19.38 15.15 -6.32
CA ASP A 18 19.31 15.52 -4.91
C ASP A 18 20.51 14.98 -4.12
N THR A 19 21.66 15.60 -4.33
CA THR A 19 22.93 15.36 -3.64
C THR A 19 22.90 15.76 -2.15
N GLY A 20 21.78 16.32 -1.65
CA GLY A 20 21.56 16.71 -0.26
C GLY A 20 20.56 15.88 0.55
N LEU A 21 19.88 14.89 -0.04
CA LEU A 21 18.69 14.23 0.55
C LEU A 21 18.99 12.89 1.25
N LEU A 22 20.26 12.61 1.55
CA LEU A 22 20.68 11.36 2.19
C LEU A 22 20.15 11.26 3.63
N GLY A 23 20.04 12.39 4.32
CA GLY A 23 19.46 12.50 5.66
C GLY A 23 17.95 12.23 5.69
N LEU A 24 17.21 12.59 4.64
CA LEU A 24 15.77 12.30 4.55
C LEU A 24 15.52 10.82 4.20
N ARG A 25 16.38 10.23 3.35
CA ARG A 25 16.34 8.78 3.04
C ARG A 25 16.66 7.93 4.27
N LEU A 26 17.67 8.31 5.05
CA LEU A 26 17.98 7.68 6.34
C LEU A 26 16.88 7.95 7.37
N GLY A 27 16.33 9.17 7.44
CA GLY A 27 15.22 9.52 8.33
C GLY A 27 13.95 8.72 8.04
N GLY A 28 13.62 8.53 6.76
CA GLY A 28 12.51 7.68 6.30
C GLY A 28 12.71 6.22 6.69
N LEU A 29 13.95 5.70 6.64
CA LEU A 29 14.27 4.36 7.13
C LEU A 29 13.90 4.19 8.61
N PHE A 30 14.32 5.13 9.47
CA PHE A 30 13.98 5.10 10.90
C PHE A 30 12.48 5.25 11.15
N GLY A 31 11.79 6.08 10.35
CA GLY A 31 10.33 6.25 10.40
C GLY A 31 9.58 4.96 10.03
N ILE A 32 9.95 4.31 8.94
CA ILE A 32 9.37 3.04 8.50
C ILE A 32 9.61 1.95 9.54
N LEU A 33 10.81 1.92 10.15
CA LEU A 33 11.16 0.93 11.17
C LEU A 33 10.33 1.13 12.43
N ALA A 34 10.18 2.37 12.92
CA ALA A 34 9.31 2.69 14.05
C ALA A 34 7.84 2.35 13.76
N ALA A 35 7.33 2.72 12.59
CA ALA A 35 5.97 2.39 12.16
C ALA A 35 5.74 0.87 12.07
N SER A 36 6.74 0.12 11.62
CA SER A 36 6.71 -1.35 11.54
C SER A 36 6.62 -2.00 12.92
N THR A 37 7.42 -1.54 13.89
CA THR A 37 7.37 -2.07 15.27
C THR A 37 6.02 -1.82 15.92
N ILE A 38 5.46 -0.61 15.72
CA ILE A 38 4.14 -0.24 16.22
C ILE A 38 3.05 -1.07 15.52
N GLY A 39 3.15 -1.21 14.19
CA GLY A 39 2.21 -1.96 13.35
C GLY A 39 2.09 -3.43 13.75
N VAL A 40 3.19 -4.06 14.16
CA VAL A 40 3.20 -5.44 14.66
C VAL A 40 2.65 -5.54 16.09
N ALA A 41 2.90 -4.54 16.94
CA ALA A 41 2.41 -4.52 18.32
C ALA A 41 0.88 -4.34 18.42
N ILE A 42 0.27 -3.64 17.45
CA ILE A 42 -1.18 -3.37 17.42
C ILE A 42 -2.02 -4.67 17.43
N PRO A 43 -1.86 -5.65 16.52
CA PRO A 43 -2.63 -6.88 16.54
C PRO A 43 -2.37 -7.75 17.78
N TYR A 44 -1.14 -7.74 18.32
CA TYR A 44 -0.82 -8.43 19.57
C TYR A 44 -1.58 -7.85 20.76
N PHE A 45 -1.59 -6.52 20.90
CA PHE A 45 -2.28 -5.83 21.98
C PHE A 45 -3.81 -5.80 21.78
N ALA A 46 -4.27 -5.67 20.53
CA ALA A 46 -5.69 -5.71 20.17
C ALA A 46 -6.32 -7.07 20.47
N TYR A 47 -5.58 -8.17 20.29
CA TYR A 47 -6.06 -9.49 20.70
C TYR A 47 -6.16 -9.65 22.22
N SER A 48 -5.28 -9.01 22.98
CA SER A 48 -5.29 -9.09 24.45
C SER A 48 -6.44 -8.30 25.09
N SER A 49 -7.15 -7.45 24.35
CA SER A 49 -8.18 -6.56 24.88
C SER A 49 -9.57 -6.88 24.29
N LYS A 50 -10.61 -6.90 25.12
CA LYS A 50 -12.02 -7.18 24.70
C LYS A 50 -12.67 -6.03 23.90
N LEU A 51 -11.90 -5.18 23.22
CA LEU A 51 -12.36 -3.94 22.58
C LEU A 51 -12.79 -4.16 21.12
N HIS A 52 -13.80 -5.01 20.91
CA HIS A 52 -14.34 -5.31 19.58
C HIS A 52 -14.82 -4.05 18.82
N SER A 53 -15.45 -3.11 19.54
CA SER A 53 -15.97 -1.88 18.94
C SER A 53 -14.87 -0.90 18.50
N THR A 54 -13.77 -0.81 19.25
CA THR A 54 -12.65 0.08 18.89
C THR A 54 -11.87 -0.48 17.70
N PHE A 55 -11.70 -1.80 17.64
CA PHE A 55 -11.04 -2.45 16.52
C PHE A 55 -11.77 -2.20 15.19
N PHE A 56 -13.11 -2.28 15.19
CA PHE A 56 -13.92 -1.93 14.02
C PHE A 56 -13.67 -0.50 13.53
N ILE A 57 -13.70 0.49 14.44
CA ILE A 57 -13.48 1.90 14.09
C ILE A 57 -12.07 2.14 13.57
N LEU A 58 -11.06 1.54 14.22
CA LEU A 58 -9.66 1.65 13.80
C LEU A 58 -9.43 1.02 12.41
N ARG A 59 -10.04 -0.14 12.15
CA ARG A 59 -9.96 -0.82 10.86
C ARG A 59 -10.61 0.00 9.74
N ALA A 60 -11.79 0.58 10.01
CA ALA A 60 -12.47 1.48 9.07
C ALA A 60 -11.63 2.74 8.78
N PHE A 61 -11.06 3.36 9.81
CA PHE A 61 -10.16 4.50 9.65
C PHE A 61 -8.95 4.17 8.77
N ALA A 62 -8.26 3.06 9.07
CA ALA A 62 -7.10 2.61 8.32
C ALA A 62 -7.44 2.32 6.85
N ALA A 63 -8.61 1.73 6.58
CA ALA A 63 -9.07 1.48 5.22
C ALA A 63 -9.20 2.78 4.40
N GLY A 64 -9.71 3.85 5.01
CA GLY A 64 -9.85 5.16 4.37
C GLY A 64 -8.50 5.82 4.07
N VAL A 65 -7.55 5.72 5.01
CA VAL A 65 -6.18 6.19 4.83
C VAL A 65 -5.52 5.47 3.64
N VAL A 66 -5.51 4.14 3.66
CA VAL A 66 -4.87 3.30 2.62
C VAL A 66 -5.45 3.58 1.23
N LEU A 67 -6.78 3.64 1.13
CA LEU A 67 -7.46 3.92 -0.13
C LEU A 67 -7.05 5.29 -0.70
N THR A 68 -6.96 6.30 0.15
CA THR A 68 -6.57 7.66 -0.26
C THR A 68 -5.10 7.74 -0.62
N THR A 69 -4.23 7.03 0.09
CA THR A 69 -2.79 6.94 -0.26
C THR A 69 -2.63 6.40 -1.67
N GLY A 70 -3.37 5.33 -2.04
CA GLY A 70 -3.31 4.76 -3.38
C GLY A 70 -3.76 5.73 -4.47
N TYR A 71 -4.90 6.40 -4.29
CA TYR A 71 -5.47 7.29 -5.30
C TYR A 71 -4.80 8.66 -5.40
N VAL A 72 -4.49 9.30 -4.28
CA VAL A 72 -4.09 10.71 -4.26
C VAL A 72 -2.58 10.87 -4.22
N HIS A 73 -1.89 10.06 -3.43
CA HIS A 73 -0.44 10.19 -3.24
C HIS A 73 0.31 9.37 -4.28
N VAL A 74 0.21 8.04 -4.22
CA VAL A 74 1.03 7.18 -5.07
C VAL A 74 0.66 7.32 -6.55
N LEU A 75 -0.63 7.30 -6.88
CA LEU A 75 -1.05 7.49 -8.27
C LEU A 75 -0.88 8.95 -8.74
N GLY A 76 -0.99 9.91 -7.82
CA GLY A 76 -0.78 11.34 -8.09
C GLY A 76 0.67 11.64 -8.46
N ASP A 77 1.62 11.01 -7.78
CA ASP A 77 3.06 11.15 -8.03
C ASP A 77 3.49 10.44 -9.33
N ALA A 78 2.87 9.30 -9.66
CA ALA A 78 3.18 8.54 -10.87
C ALA A 78 2.72 9.21 -12.18
N TYR A 79 1.62 9.98 -12.13
CA TYR A 79 1.03 10.64 -13.30
C TYR A 79 1.96 11.65 -14.00
N PRO A 80 2.55 12.65 -13.32
CA PRO A 80 3.45 13.60 -13.96
C PRO A 80 4.73 12.94 -14.50
N VAL A 81 5.25 11.91 -13.82
CA VAL A 81 6.46 11.18 -14.25
C VAL A 81 6.25 10.45 -15.59
N LEU A 82 5.09 9.82 -15.79
CA LEU A 82 4.78 9.07 -17.00
C LEU A 82 4.24 9.92 -18.17
N THR A 83 3.85 11.16 -17.90
CA THR A 83 3.43 12.13 -18.93
C THR A 83 4.55 13.08 -19.33
N ASP A 84 5.75 12.91 -18.77
CA ASP A 84 6.89 13.76 -19.04
C ASP A 84 7.35 13.65 -20.51
N PRO A 85 7.57 14.79 -21.21
CA PRO A 85 8.05 14.82 -22.59
C PRO A 85 9.38 14.07 -22.80
N CYS A 86 10.22 13.94 -21.77
CA CYS A 86 11.50 13.23 -21.85
C CYS A 86 11.36 11.72 -22.10
N LEU A 87 10.26 11.10 -21.67
CA LEU A 87 10.01 9.67 -21.90
C LEU A 87 9.70 9.35 -23.37
N GLY A 88 9.25 10.34 -24.15
CA GLY A 88 8.78 10.12 -25.53
C GLY A 88 7.49 9.29 -25.63
N LEU A 89 6.77 9.13 -24.51
CA LEU A 89 5.43 8.56 -24.48
C LEU A 89 4.40 9.62 -24.89
N SER A 90 3.24 9.18 -25.38
CA SER A 90 2.13 10.09 -25.68
C SER A 90 1.64 10.75 -24.39
N SER A 91 1.84 12.07 -24.26
CA SER A 91 1.41 12.87 -23.11
C SER A 91 -0.11 13.07 -23.05
N ASP A 92 -0.83 12.82 -24.14
CA ASP A 92 -2.29 12.92 -24.21
C ASP A 92 -2.99 11.74 -23.50
N TYR A 93 -2.27 10.63 -23.27
CA TYR A 93 -2.84 9.41 -22.70
C TYR A 93 -2.36 9.18 -21.25
N PRO A 94 -3.28 8.90 -20.31
CA PRO A 94 -2.94 8.72 -18.89
C PRO A 94 -2.35 7.33 -18.60
N TRP A 95 -1.09 7.10 -18.99
CA TRP A 95 -0.39 5.82 -18.81
C TRP A 95 -0.41 5.32 -17.35
N ALA A 96 -0.23 6.21 -16.38
CA ALA A 96 -0.22 5.86 -14.95
C ALA A 96 -1.51 5.16 -14.50
N MET A 97 -2.67 5.74 -14.83
CA MET A 97 -3.97 5.17 -14.48
C MET A 97 -4.20 3.82 -15.17
N THR A 98 -3.67 3.65 -16.38
CA THR A 98 -3.88 2.43 -17.17
C THR A 98 -3.04 1.28 -16.64
N LEU A 99 -1.80 1.57 -16.24
CA LEU A 99 -0.93 0.62 -15.54
C LEU A 99 -1.50 0.26 -14.17
N ALA A 100 -2.01 1.24 -13.42
CA ALA A 100 -2.68 0.98 -12.14
C ALA A 100 -3.92 0.10 -12.31
N THR A 101 -4.74 0.37 -13.34
CA THR A 101 -5.93 -0.44 -13.63
C THR A 101 -5.54 -1.85 -14.06
N ALA A 102 -4.53 -2.01 -14.92
CA ALA A 102 -4.01 -3.32 -15.28
C ALA A 102 -3.52 -4.08 -14.04
N ALA A 103 -2.79 -3.42 -13.14
CA ALA A 103 -2.35 -4.00 -11.88
C ALA A 103 -3.54 -4.43 -11.00
N THR A 104 -4.59 -3.63 -10.84
CA THR A 104 -5.79 -4.03 -10.07
C THR A 104 -6.45 -5.29 -10.63
N LEU A 105 -6.59 -5.38 -11.95
CA LEU A 105 -7.19 -6.55 -12.61
C LEU A 105 -6.28 -7.78 -12.47
N ILE A 106 -4.97 -7.60 -12.62
CA ILE A 106 -3.99 -8.67 -12.39
C ILE A 106 -4.09 -9.16 -10.95
N THR A 107 -4.09 -8.26 -9.95
CA THR A 107 -4.23 -8.63 -8.53
C THR A 107 -5.53 -9.38 -8.27
N PHE A 108 -6.66 -8.91 -8.81
CA PHE A 108 -7.93 -9.61 -8.70
C PHE A 108 -7.86 -11.02 -9.32
N THR A 109 -7.29 -11.16 -10.52
CA THR A 109 -7.16 -12.48 -11.15
C THR A 109 -6.23 -13.41 -10.37
N LEU A 110 -5.15 -12.89 -9.80
CA LEU A 110 -4.23 -13.63 -8.94
C LEU A 110 -4.95 -14.07 -7.66
N GLU A 111 -5.64 -13.18 -6.96
CA GLU A 111 -6.35 -13.53 -5.74
C GLU A 111 -7.47 -14.55 -6.03
N TRP A 112 -8.25 -14.35 -7.09
CA TRP A 112 -9.30 -15.30 -7.46
C TRP A 112 -8.74 -16.68 -7.82
N THR A 113 -7.65 -16.73 -8.61
CA THR A 113 -7.02 -18.00 -8.96
C THR A 113 -6.42 -18.69 -7.74
N LEU A 114 -5.76 -17.93 -6.85
CA LEU A 114 -5.25 -18.45 -5.58
C LEU A 114 -6.39 -18.97 -4.70
N HIS A 115 -7.45 -18.19 -4.46
CA HIS A 115 -8.62 -18.61 -3.69
C HIS A 115 -9.20 -19.91 -4.22
N LYS A 116 -9.40 -20.01 -5.53
CA LYS A 116 -9.91 -21.22 -6.18
C LYS A 116 -8.99 -22.42 -6.00
N HIS A 117 -7.67 -22.24 -6.18
CA HIS A 117 -6.69 -23.31 -6.00
C HIS A 117 -6.60 -23.75 -4.54
N PHE A 118 -6.60 -22.80 -3.60
CA PHE A 118 -6.60 -23.06 -2.17
C PHE A 118 -7.87 -23.81 -1.77
N VAL A 119 -9.07 -23.29 -2.05
CA VAL A 119 -10.35 -23.96 -1.71
C VAL A 119 -10.38 -25.39 -2.25
N LYS A 120 -9.91 -25.61 -3.48
CA LYS A 120 -9.82 -26.96 -4.07
C LYS A 120 -8.83 -27.88 -3.34
N ARG A 121 -7.74 -27.32 -2.78
CA ARG A 121 -6.74 -28.06 -1.97
C ARG A 121 -7.24 -28.39 -0.56
N LEU A 122 -8.31 -27.75 -0.09
CA LEU A 122 -8.72 -27.75 1.32
C LEU A 122 -9.95 -28.59 1.62
N ASN A 123 -10.09 -29.72 0.93
CA ASN A 123 -11.04 -30.76 1.28
C ASN A 123 -10.68 -31.51 2.60
N ASN A 124 -10.00 -30.82 3.53
CA ASN A 124 -9.66 -31.27 4.88
C ASN A 124 -9.85 -30.07 5.87
N PRO A 125 -10.86 -30.09 6.77
CA PRO A 125 -11.53 -28.89 7.27
C PRO A 125 -10.89 -28.22 8.52
N GLN A 126 -9.58 -28.29 8.72
CA GLN A 126 -8.95 -27.75 9.95
C GLN A 126 -7.71 -26.86 9.71
N ARG A 127 -7.25 -26.67 8.47
CA ARG A 127 -5.97 -25.96 8.24
C ARG A 127 -6.06 -24.67 7.43
N SER A 128 -7.25 -24.23 7.04
CA SER A 128 -7.27 -23.24 5.94
C SER A 128 -8.47 -22.33 5.77
N ALA A 129 -9.22 -22.08 6.83
CA ALA A 129 -10.03 -20.86 6.94
C ALA A 129 -9.16 -19.64 7.32
N SER A 130 -7.88 -19.68 6.97
CA SER A 130 -6.84 -18.94 7.68
C SER A 130 -5.81 -18.28 6.77
N THR A 131 -5.92 -18.55 5.47
CA THR A 131 -4.93 -18.20 4.46
C THR A 131 -5.44 -17.09 3.54
N LEU A 132 -6.73 -16.70 3.61
CA LEU A 132 -7.29 -15.91 2.50
C LEU A 132 -8.52 -15.05 2.81
N GLU A 133 -8.50 -14.28 3.90
CA GLU A 133 -9.41 -13.13 4.00
C GLU A 133 -8.68 -11.95 4.66
N GLY A 134 -8.33 -10.95 3.84
CA GLY A 134 -7.89 -9.62 4.24
C GLY A 134 -6.39 -9.48 4.53
N ASN A 135 -5.61 -9.13 3.50
CA ASN A 135 -4.16 -8.85 3.59
C ASN A 135 -3.37 -10.03 4.17
N GLU A 136 -2.75 -10.87 3.33
CA GLU A 136 -1.94 -12.02 3.78
C GLU A 136 -0.93 -11.65 4.90
N GLY A 137 -0.36 -10.44 4.93
CA GLY A 137 0.49 -9.96 6.02
C GLY A 137 -0.21 -9.62 7.35
N LEU A 138 -1.43 -9.07 7.31
CA LEU A 138 -2.22 -8.68 8.50
C LEU A 138 -3.06 -9.85 9.01
N ALA A 139 -3.66 -10.63 8.10
CA ALA A 139 -4.35 -11.88 8.38
C ALA A 139 -3.40 -12.93 8.98
N LEU A 140 -2.16 -13.08 8.47
CA LEU A 140 -1.17 -13.94 9.15
C LEU A 140 -0.90 -13.46 10.57
N GLY A 141 -0.70 -12.15 10.79
CA GLY A 141 -0.47 -11.58 12.12
C GLY A 141 -1.60 -11.82 13.12
N VAL A 142 -2.86 -11.68 12.70
CA VAL A 142 -4.05 -11.88 13.56
C VAL A 142 -4.40 -13.37 13.72
N LEU A 143 -4.12 -14.19 12.72
CA LEU A 143 -4.35 -15.63 12.76
C LEU A 143 -3.28 -16.40 13.55
N PHE A 144 -2.01 -15.97 13.52
CA PHE A 144 -0.97 -16.54 14.39
C PHE A 144 -1.31 -16.39 15.88
N VAL A 145 -2.09 -15.38 16.22
CA VAL A 145 -2.56 -15.14 17.57
C VAL A 145 -3.79 -16.01 17.91
N LYS A 146 -4.55 -16.46 16.90
CA LYS A 146 -5.73 -17.34 17.05
C LYS A 146 -5.41 -18.83 16.95
N ALA A 147 -4.31 -19.21 16.29
CA ALA A 147 -3.74 -20.55 16.37
C ALA A 147 -2.96 -20.67 17.69
N GLU A 148 -3.18 -21.71 18.49
CA GLU A 148 -2.46 -21.99 19.76
C GLU A 148 -0.96 -22.33 19.53
N TYR A 149 -0.22 -21.49 18.81
CA TYR A 149 1.20 -21.64 18.61
C TYR A 149 1.98 -20.77 19.59
N SER A 150 3.04 -21.35 20.17
CA SER A 150 3.93 -20.69 21.13
C SER A 150 4.39 -19.31 20.67
N ARG A 151 4.45 -18.34 21.62
CA ARG A 151 4.96 -16.96 21.45
C ARG A 151 6.22 -16.86 20.59
N LEU A 152 7.05 -17.90 20.61
CA LEU A 152 8.27 -18.00 19.83
C LEU A 152 8.04 -17.84 18.31
N LYS A 153 6.98 -18.41 17.74
CA LYS A 153 6.74 -18.33 16.28
C LYS A 153 6.32 -16.93 15.83
N TYR A 154 5.53 -16.25 16.64
CA TYR A 154 5.16 -14.85 16.43
C TYR A 154 6.41 -13.95 16.49
N ILE A 155 7.28 -14.16 17.47
CA ILE A 155 8.56 -13.43 17.59
C ILE A 155 9.47 -13.70 16.37
N ILE A 156 9.53 -14.95 15.88
CA ILE A 156 10.32 -15.29 14.68
C ILE A 156 9.78 -14.59 13.43
N LEU A 157 8.46 -14.54 13.23
CA LEU A 157 7.85 -13.83 12.10
C LEU A 157 8.07 -12.32 12.17
N ALA A 158 7.86 -11.73 13.35
CA ALA A 158 8.13 -10.30 13.58
C ALA A 158 9.60 -9.96 13.32
N PHE A 159 10.52 -10.83 13.75
CA PHE A 159 11.95 -10.68 13.49
C PHE A 159 12.28 -10.69 11.98
N TRP A 160 11.70 -11.62 11.22
CA TRP A 160 11.88 -11.65 9.76
C TRP A 160 11.30 -10.41 9.07
N PHE A 161 10.13 -9.93 9.50
CA PHE A 161 9.54 -8.70 8.97
C PHE A 161 10.45 -7.49 9.21
N VAL A 162 10.96 -7.33 10.43
CA VAL A 162 11.87 -6.23 10.80
C VAL A 162 13.21 -6.29 10.07
N ILE A 163 13.66 -7.45 9.60
CA ILE A 163 14.91 -7.59 8.81
C ILE A 163 14.68 -7.35 7.31
N ILE A 164 13.59 -7.86 6.76
CA ILE A 164 13.31 -7.77 5.32
C ILE A 164 13.09 -6.31 4.89
N THR A 165 12.45 -5.49 5.72
CA THR A 165 12.18 -4.07 5.43
C THR A 165 13.46 -3.22 5.26
N PRO A 166 14.40 -3.16 6.21
CA PRO A 166 15.65 -2.43 6.04
C PRO A 166 16.55 -3.05 4.96
N LEU A 167 16.50 -4.38 4.77
CA LEU A 167 17.22 -5.03 3.67
C LEU A 167 16.69 -4.57 2.30
N GLY A 168 15.37 -4.48 2.13
CA GLY A 168 14.74 -3.98 0.91
C GLY A 168 15.10 -2.53 0.63
N VAL A 169 15.07 -1.66 1.66
CA VAL A 169 15.49 -0.25 1.51
C VAL A 169 16.98 -0.14 1.19
N ALA A 170 17.83 -0.94 1.83
CA ALA A 170 19.28 -0.96 1.54
C ALA A 170 19.57 -1.39 0.10
N ILE A 171 18.88 -2.41 -0.41
CA ILE A 171 18.99 -2.84 -1.81
C ILE A 171 18.46 -1.73 -2.74
N GLY A 172 17.33 -1.10 -2.42
CA GLY A 172 16.78 0.01 -3.20
C GLY A 172 17.75 1.19 -3.32
N ILE A 173 18.38 1.59 -2.22
CA ILE A 173 19.44 2.62 -2.21
C ILE A 173 20.65 2.14 -3.03
N GLY A 174 21.06 0.88 -2.86
CA GLY A 174 22.18 0.29 -3.61
C GLY A 174 21.96 0.31 -5.12
N VAL A 175 20.78 -0.10 -5.60
CA VAL A 175 20.42 -0.07 -7.03
C VAL A 175 20.29 1.38 -7.53
N SER A 176 19.78 2.29 -6.70
CA SER A 176 19.69 3.71 -7.07
C SER A 176 21.05 4.38 -7.30
N SER A 177 22.15 3.79 -6.80
CA SER A 177 23.51 4.32 -7.02
C SER A 177 24.10 3.96 -8.39
N VAL A 178 23.55 2.93 -9.05
CA VAL A 178 23.99 2.45 -10.37
C VAL A 178 23.07 2.98 -11.48
N TYR A 179 21.87 3.46 -11.12
CA TYR A 179 20.97 4.16 -12.03
C TYR A 179 21.47 5.59 -12.25
N ASN A 180 21.79 5.94 -13.49
CA ASN A 180 21.93 7.34 -13.87
C ASN A 180 20.56 8.01 -13.75
N GLY A 181 20.41 8.93 -12.79
CA GLY A 181 19.18 9.71 -12.58
C GLY A 181 18.77 10.54 -13.82
N GLU A 182 19.69 10.75 -14.75
CA GLU A 182 19.46 11.44 -16.03
C GLU A 182 18.93 10.53 -17.15
N SER A 183 18.79 9.22 -16.90
CA SER A 183 18.30 8.27 -17.91
C SER A 183 16.78 8.25 -17.96
N LYS A 184 16.23 8.34 -19.18
CA LYS A 184 14.80 8.12 -19.47
C LYS A 184 14.26 6.79 -18.92
N ALA A 185 15.12 5.79 -18.80
CA ALA A 185 14.77 4.49 -18.22
C ALA A 185 14.46 4.59 -16.72
N ALA A 186 15.14 5.46 -15.97
CA ALA A 186 14.94 5.62 -14.52
C ALA A 186 13.54 6.15 -14.22
N LEU A 187 13.17 7.28 -14.84
CA LEU A 187 11.84 7.88 -14.73
C LEU A 187 10.75 6.91 -15.18
N GLY A 188 10.97 6.22 -16.30
CA GLY A 188 10.03 5.22 -16.80
C GLY A 188 9.79 4.07 -15.83
N THR A 189 10.84 3.57 -15.18
CA THR A 189 10.71 2.50 -14.18
C THR A 189 10.05 2.99 -12.90
N GLU A 190 10.40 4.18 -12.40
CA GLU A 190 9.83 4.78 -11.20
C GLU A 190 8.32 4.97 -11.34
N GLY A 191 7.90 5.70 -12.38
CA GLY A 191 6.48 5.92 -12.63
C GLY A 191 5.69 4.63 -12.89
N ALA A 192 6.31 3.63 -13.52
CA ALA A 192 5.68 2.32 -13.72
C ALA A 192 5.50 1.56 -12.39
N PHE A 193 6.52 1.50 -11.54
CA PHE A 193 6.44 0.84 -10.25
C PHE A 193 5.45 1.52 -9.31
N ASP A 194 5.41 2.85 -9.30
CA ASP A 194 4.45 3.61 -8.49
C ASP A 194 3.02 3.41 -8.99
N SER A 195 2.80 3.40 -10.30
CA SER A 195 1.49 3.10 -10.88
C SER A 195 1.00 1.70 -10.53
N VAL A 196 1.86 0.70 -10.64
CA VAL A 196 1.53 -0.70 -10.29
C VAL A 196 1.25 -0.82 -8.79
N SER A 197 2.11 -0.21 -7.95
CA SER A 197 1.95 -0.19 -6.50
C SER A 197 0.64 0.51 -6.09
N ALA A 198 0.32 1.65 -6.70
CA ALA A 198 -0.95 2.35 -6.48
C ALA A 198 -2.16 1.47 -6.81
N GLY A 199 -2.13 0.78 -7.95
CA GLY A 199 -3.19 -0.15 -8.34
C GLY A 199 -3.39 -1.27 -7.32
N ILE A 200 -2.31 -1.90 -6.86
CA ILE A 200 -2.36 -2.92 -5.80
C ILE A 200 -2.91 -2.32 -4.49
N LEU A 201 -2.46 -1.12 -4.11
CA LEU A 201 -2.89 -0.48 -2.86
C LEU A 201 -4.38 -0.09 -2.87
N ILE A 202 -4.88 0.38 -4.02
CA ILE A 202 -6.31 0.66 -4.24
C ILE A 202 -7.13 -0.62 -4.11
N TYR A 203 -6.67 -1.70 -4.73
CA TYR A 203 -7.31 -3.01 -4.61
C TYR A 203 -7.37 -3.48 -3.15
N ASN A 204 -6.25 -3.44 -2.42
CA ASN A 204 -6.20 -3.81 -1.01
C ASN A 204 -7.08 -2.89 -0.14
N GLY A 205 -7.13 -1.59 -0.45
CA GLY A 205 -8.00 -0.64 0.23
C GLY A 205 -9.49 -1.00 0.10
N LEU A 206 -9.93 -1.31 -1.12
CA LEU A 206 -11.32 -1.64 -1.41
C LEU A 206 -11.69 -3.07 -0.98
N VAL A 207 -10.96 -4.05 -1.51
CA VAL A 207 -11.31 -5.47 -1.42
C VAL A 207 -10.87 -6.09 -0.10
N ASP A 208 -9.65 -5.81 0.37
CA ASP A 208 -9.12 -6.45 1.58
C ASP A 208 -9.48 -5.72 2.88
N LEU A 209 -9.64 -4.40 2.81
CA LEU A 209 -9.92 -3.59 4.00
C LEU A 209 -11.39 -3.21 4.12
N ILE A 210 -11.99 -2.56 3.12
CA ILE A 210 -13.37 -2.05 3.22
C ILE A 210 -14.38 -3.21 3.23
N LEU A 211 -14.32 -4.12 2.25
CA LEU A 211 -15.34 -5.18 2.13
C LEU A 211 -15.51 -6.01 3.40
N PRO A 212 -14.44 -6.55 4.04
CA PRO A 212 -14.62 -7.40 5.22
C PRO A 212 -14.82 -6.59 6.50
N THR A 213 -14.59 -5.27 6.48
CA THR A 213 -14.92 -4.39 7.62
C THR A 213 -16.41 -4.12 7.69
N PHE A 214 -17.06 -3.89 6.55
CA PHE A 214 -18.48 -3.55 6.47
C PHE A 214 -19.36 -4.74 6.08
N ASP A 215 -18.86 -5.96 6.25
CA ASP A 215 -19.69 -7.15 6.06
C ASP A 215 -20.78 -7.23 7.13
N ILE A 216 -21.98 -7.62 6.71
CA ILE A 216 -23.20 -7.61 7.53
C ILE A 216 -23.06 -8.54 8.75
N SER A 217 -22.25 -9.60 8.62
CA SER A 217 -22.02 -10.56 9.72
C SER A 217 -21.11 -10.01 10.83
N GLU A 218 -20.20 -9.10 10.50
CA GLU A 218 -19.17 -8.54 11.40
C GLU A 218 -19.56 -7.16 11.99
N LEU A 219 -20.58 -6.51 11.42
CA LEU A 219 -21.02 -5.17 11.85
C LEU A 219 -21.50 -5.15 13.31
N PRO A 220 -21.10 -4.14 14.11
CA PRO A 220 -21.62 -3.98 15.46
C PRO A 220 -23.14 -3.76 15.42
N LYS A 221 -23.87 -4.44 16.32
CA LYS A 221 -25.35 -4.37 16.40
C LYS A 221 -25.91 -2.97 16.67
N LYS A 222 -25.07 -2.04 17.16
CA LYS A 222 -25.51 -0.70 17.55
C LYS A 222 -25.31 0.26 16.37
N TRP A 223 -26.39 0.88 15.92
CA TRP A 223 -26.40 1.77 14.74
C TRP A 223 -25.39 2.93 14.85
N TYR A 224 -25.21 3.51 16.05
CA TYR A 224 -24.28 4.63 16.24
C TYR A 224 -22.81 4.21 16.03
N LEU A 225 -22.46 2.94 16.30
CA LEU A 225 -21.12 2.42 16.01
C LEU A 225 -20.90 2.24 14.51
N GLN A 226 -21.94 1.86 13.76
CA GLN A 226 -21.88 1.74 12.31
C GLN A 226 -21.64 3.12 11.67
N VAL A 227 -22.43 4.13 12.10
CA VAL A 227 -22.24 5.52 11.66
C VAL A 227 -20.85 6.04 12.05
N ALA A 228 -20.37 5.73 13.26
CA ALA A 228 -19.01 6.07 13.68
C ALA A 228 -17.94 5.38 12.81
N GLY A 229 -18.18 4.15 12.34
CA GLY A 229 -17.30 3.44 11.42
C GLY A 229 -17.21 4.11 10.06
N PHE A 230 -18.34 4.47 9.45
CA PHE A 230 -18.34 5.26 8.21
C PHE A 230 -17.72 6.64 8.42
N GLY A 231 -18.01 7.31 9.54
CA GLY A 231 -17.38 8.57 9.90
C GLY A 231 -15.85 8.45 10.03
N ALA A 232 -15.36 7.36 10.59
CA ALA A 232 -13.94 7.05 10.70
C ALA A 232 -13.29 6.75 9.34
N LEU A 233 -14.00 6.01 8.46
CA LEU A 233 -13.55 5.76 7.09
C LEU A 233 -13.35 7.08 6.33
N TYR A 234 -14.34 7.97 6.35
CA TYR A 234 -14.26 9.26 5.68
C TYR A 234 -13.24 10.19 6.32
N SER A 235 -13.10 10.19 7.65
CA SER A 235 -12.11 11.03 8.32
C SER A 235 -10.68 10.56 8.04
N GLY A 236 -10.43 9.25 7.96
CA GLY A 236 -9.15 8.70 7.55
C GLY A 236 -8.77 9.12 6.13
N ALA A 237 -9.72 9.02 5.21
CA ALA A 237 -9.53 9.48 3.84
C ALA A 237 -9.27 11.00 3.77
N ALA A 238 -10.06 11.81 4.47
CA ALA A 238 -9.92 13.25 4.49
C ALA A 238 -8.58 13.71 5.09
N ILE A 239 -8.14 13.11 6.20
CA ILE A 239 -6.85 13.43 6.82
C ILE A 239 -5.71 13.09 5.85
N MET A 240 -5.74 11.91 5.22
CA MET A 240 -4.69 11.52 4.28
C MET A 240 -4.67 12.43 3.04
N ALA A 241 -5.83 12.82 2.51
CA ALA A 241 -5.92 13.76 1.39
C ALA A 241 -5.41 15.16 1.77
N LEU A 242 -5.70 15.64 2.98
CA LEU A 242 -5.22 16.93 3.47
C LEU A 242 -3.70 16.93 3.61
N ILE A 243 -3.10 15.86 4.12
CA ILE A 243 -1.64 15.75 4.22
C ILE A 243 -0.99 15.91 2.84
N GLY A 244 -1.58 15.36 1.78
CA GLY A 244 -1.05 15.49 0.41
C GLY A 244 -1.02 16.93 -0.12
N LYS A 245 -1.82 17.84 0.44
CA LYS A 245 -1.73 19.26 0.09
C LYS A 245 -0.49 19.94 0.68
N TRP A 246 0.01 19.43 1.80
CA TRP A 246 1.14 19.99 2.55
C TRP A 246 2.40 19.12 2.46
N ALA A 247 2.37 18.06 1.66
CA ALA A 247 3.47 17.14 1.42
C ALA A 247 4.39 17.65 0.31
#